data_AF-A0AAW9BP65-F1
#
_entry.id   AF-A0AAW9BP65-F1
#
_cell.length_a   1.000
_cell.length_b   1.000
_cell.length_c   1.000
_cell.angle_alpha   90.00
_cell.angle_beta   90.00
_cell.angle_gamma   90.00
#
_symmetry.space_group_name_H-M   'P 1'
#
loop_
_entity.id
_entity.type
_entity.pdbx_description
1 polymer ?
#
loop_
_entity_poly.entity_id
_entity_poly.type
_entity_poly.pdbx_seq_one_letter_code
_entity_poly.pdbx_strand_id
1 'polypeptide(L)'
;MKRLFSIVALLMFTVAVTPIAEAKKFGGSKSFGKSYKTAPAPKQQQQNTNTVGKDQTTKSSSKKGLMGGLLGGLLAGGLLAAFFGGAFEGIQFMDILIIGLIAFVIFKLMRGMLGAKQGSMNQHRQQPAFGGNASKFEQPNMQNFEQQPNTNNGGFGGFGAQTDVPHNYPPGFDQAAFINGSREHYRILQGAWNHNQLETIEEYVSPSLFEDLKAERAKLDGEQHTDVMYVDAEIVRADYDANKAQLSLQFSGRYRDTVEGVEEEIEDIWHLERDLTAPNAPWLIVGIQG
;
A
#
# COMPACT_ATOMS: atom_id res chain seq x y z
N MET A 1 -8.55 -40.52 -53.83
CA MET A 1 -8.14 -39.17 -53.37
C MET A 1 -9.26 -38.39 -52.68
N LYS A 2 -10.40 -38.03 -53.32
CA LYS A 2 -11.44 -37.16 -52.71
C LYS A 2 -11.93 -37.58 -51.30
N ARG A 3 -12.13 -38.88 -51.03
CA ARG A 3 -12.58 -39.37 -49.70
C ARG A 3 -11.51 -39.26 -48.59
N LEU A 4 -10.23 -39.22 -48.94
CA LEU A 4 -9.14 -39.03 -47.97
C LEU A 4 -9.10 -37.57 -47.49
N PHE A 5 -9.32 -36.61 -48.39
CA PHE A 5 -9.44 -35.19 -48.03
C PHE A 5 -10.64 -34.91 -47.11
N SER A 6 -11.80 -35.55 -47.30
CA SER A 6 -12.94 -35.40 -46.37
C SER A 6 -12.66 -35.95 -44.97
N ILE A 7 -11.91 -37.05 -44.84
CA ILE A 7 -11.55 -37.61 -43.53
C ILE A 7 -10.55 -36.68 -42.80
N VAL A 8 -9.55 -36.16 -43.51
CA VAL A 8 -8.60 -35.18 -42.95
C VAL A 8 -9.30 -33.86 -42.58
N ALA A 9 -10.24 -33.38 -43.39
CA ALA A 9 -11.02 -32.18 -43.07
C ALA A 9 -11.94 -32.36 -41.85
N LEU A 10 -12.51 -33.56 -41.65
CA LEU A 10 -13.30 -33.88 -40.47
C LEU A 10 -12.43 -33.96 -39.19
N LEU A 11 -11.21 -34.50 -39.31
CA LEU A 11 -10.23 -34.60 -38.22
C LEU A 11 -9.64 -33.23 -37.82
N MET A 12 -9.59 -32.27 -38.75
CA MET A 12 -9.14 -30.90 -38.48
C MET A 12 -10.21 -30.02 -37.81
N PHE A 13 -11.48 -30.47 -37.75
CA PHE A 13 -12.56 -29.73 -37.09
C PHE A 13 -12.74 -30.09 -35.60
N THR A 14 -11.97 -31.05 -35.08
CA THR A 14 -11.91 -31.40 -33.65
C THR A 14 -10.74 -30.74 -32.93
N VAL A 15 -10.43 -29.48 -33.27
CA VAL A 15 -9.72 -28.61 -32.33
C VAL A 15 -10.72 -28.31 -31.22
N ALA A 16 -10.66 -29.09 -30.15
CA ALA A 16 -11.45 -28.86 -28.97
C ALA A 16 -11.11 -27.46 -28.44
N VAL A 17 -12.07 -26.55 -28.49
CA VAL A 17 -12.03 -25.31 -27.71
C VAL A 17 -12.22 -25.73 -26.25
N THR A 18 -11.13 -26.14 -25.62
CA THR A 18 -11.06 -26.20 -24.16
C THR A 18 -11.34 -24.77 -23.66
N PRO A 19 -12.39 -24.53 -22.87
CA PRO A 19 -12.50 -23.26 -22.18
C PRO A 19 -11.26 -23.13 -21.31
N ILE A 20 -10.42 -22.14 -21.60
CA ILE A 20 -9.32 -21.80 -20.71
C ILE A 20 -9.99 -21.19 -19.48
N ALA A 21 -9.84 -21.87 -18.35
CA ALA A 21 -10.52 -21.51 -17.12
C ALA A 21 -9.68 -20.48 -16.37
N GLU A 22 -9.95 -19.21 -16.67
CA GLU A 22 -9.42 -18.01 -15.98
C GLU A 22 -9.33 -18.26 -14.46
N ALA A 23 -8.11 -18.33 -13.93
CA ALA A 23 -7.90 -18.69 -12.53
C ALA A 23 -8.31 -17.55 -11.60
N LYS A 24 -9.34 -17.77 -10.78
CA LYS A 24 -9.86 -16.74 -9.88
C LYS A 24 -9.11 -16.73 -8.55
N LYS A 25 -8.68 -15.53 -8.14
CA LYS A 25 -8.16 -15.25 -6.79
C LYS A 25 -9.17 -15.62 -5.69
N PHE A 26 -8.69 -15.74 -4.46
CA PHE A 26 -9.53 -16.00 -3.28
C PHE A 26 -10.60 -14.92 -3.11
N GLY A 27 -11.87 -15.32 -2.98
CA GLY A 27 -13.02 -14.42 -2.99
C GLY A 27 -13.37 -13.80 -4.35
N GLY A 28 -12.50 -13.93 -5.37
CA GLY A 28 -12.66 -13.28 -6.67
C GLY A 28 -12.82 -11.75 -6.57
N SER A 29 -13.37 -11.14 -7.62
CA SER A 29 -13.74 -9.71 -7.64
C SER A 29 -15.17 -9.49 -7.10
N LYS A 30 -15.48 -10.15 -5.97
CA LYS A 30 -16.83 -10.17 -5.36
C LYS A 30 -16.73 -9.85 -3.87
N SER A 31 -17.78 -9.21 -3.36
CA SER A 31 -17.94 -8.99 -1.92
C SER A 31 -18.75 -10.10 -1.27
N PHE A 32 -18.30 -10.56 -0.10
CA PHE A 32 -18.89 -11.64 0.70
C PHE A 32 -18.91 -11.31 2.20
N GLY A 33 -19.86 -11.88 2.95
CA GLY A 33 -19.96 -11.70 4.40
C GLY A 33 -20.28 -10.27 4.86
N LYS A 34 -19.71 -9.86 5.99
CA LYS A 34 -19.96 -8.55 6.63
C LYS A 34 -19.13 -7.44 5.95
N SER A 35 -19.74 -6.28 5.77
CA SER A 35 -19.08 -5.05 5.28
C SER A 35 -19.08 -3.97 6.36
N TYR A 36 -18.00 -3.19 6.44
CA TYR A 36 -17.88 -2.02 7.30
C TYR A 36 -17.33 -0.84 6.50
N LYS A 37 -17.77 0.38 6.85
CA LYS A 37 -17.25 1.64 6.29
C LYS A 37 -15.77 1.82 6.66
N THR A 38 -14.90 1.85 5.66
CA THR A 38 -13.46 2.04 5.76
C THR A 38 -13.04 3.44 5.31
N ALA A 39 -11.84 3.87 5.73
CA ALA A 39 -11.19 5.03 5.12
C ALA A 39 -10.52 4.59 3.80
N PRO A 40 -10.45 5.45 2.77
CA PRO A 40 -9.66 5.14 1.60
C PRO A 40 -8.18 5.12 1.98
N ALA A 41 -7.47 4.02 1.66
CA ALA A 41 -6.01 3.99 1.79
C ALA A 41 -5.37 5.14 0.96
N PRO A 42 -4.29 5.77 1.46
CA PRO A 42 -3.52 6.76 0.71
C PRO A 42 -2.88 6.14 -0.53
N LYS A 43 -3.59 6.16 -1.67
CA LYS A 43 -3.07 5.70 -2.97
C LYS A 43 -1.77 6.45 -3.31
N GLN A 44 -0.63 5.80 -3.11
CA GLN A 44 0.66 6.31 -3.57
C GLN A 44 0.63 6.37 -5.09
N GLN A 45 0.65 7.58 -5.65
CA GLN A 45 0.65 7.79 -7.09
C GLN A 45 1.99 7.35 -7.69
N GLN A 46 2.09 6.07 -8.06
CA GLN A 46 3.14 5.59 -8.96
C GLN A 46 2.90 6.21 -10.34
N GLN A 47 3.63 7.27 -10.63
CA GLN A 47 3.52 8.03 -11.88
C GLN A 47 4.15 7.25 -13.05
N ASN A 48 3.43 6.25 -13.55
CA ASN A 48 3.78 5.46 -14.74
C ASN A 48 3.90 6.38 -15.97
N THR A 49 5.11 6.87 -16.22
CA THR A 49 5.41 7.78 -17.33
C THR A 49 5.79 6.98 -18.57
N ASN A 50 4.81 6.31 -19.17
CA ASN A 50 4.95 5.61 -20.45
C ASN A 50 3.89 6.08 -21.45
N THR A 51 4.11 7.26 -22.05
CA THR A 51 3.35 7.73 -23.22
C THR A 51 4.30 8.26 -24.29
N VAL A 52 4.82 7.33 -25.11
CA VAL A 52 5.56 7.68 -26.33
C VAL A 52 4.56 7.98 -27.45
N GLY A 53 4.44 9.26 -27.79
CA GLY A 53 4.20 9.75 -29.15
C GLY A 53 2.83 9.50 -29.81
N LYS A 54 2.04 10.58 -29.92
CA LYS A 54 1.43 10.90 -31.22
C LYS A 54 1.31 12.41 -31.42
N ASP A 55 1.86 12.90 -32.51
CA ASP A 55 1.88 14.32 -32.85
C ASP A 55 0.48 14.92 -33.05
N GLN A 56 0.25 16.11 -32.51
CA GLN A 56 -0.52 17.13 -33.22
C GLN A 56 0.00 18.53 -32.92
N THR A 57 0.14 19.32 -33.99
CA THR A 57 0.83 20.60 -34.02
C THR A 57 -0.10 21.77 -33.70
N THR A 58 0.30 22.65 -32.77
CA THR A 58 -0.06 24.08 -32.82
C THR A 58 1.10 24.95 -32.34
N LYS A 59 1.27 26.13 -32.97
CA LYS A 59 2.37 27.06 -32.69
C LYS A 59 2.02 27.99 -31.53
N SER A 60 2.96 28.20 -30.62
CA SER A 60 3.06 29.44 -29.83
C SER A 60 4.54 29.77 -29.58
N SER A 61 4.87 31.05 -29.61
CA SER A 61 6.25 31.55 -29.66
C SER A 61 6.70 32.18 -28.35
N SER A 62 7.79 31.69 -27.76
CA SER A 62 8.60 32.49 -26.82
C SER A 62 10.06 32.04 -26.86
N LYS A 63 10.95 32.99 -27.16
CA LYS A 63 12.37 32.77 -27.43
C LYS A 63 13.20 33.09 -26.17
N LYS A 64 13.68 32.08 -25.42
CA LYS A 64 14.89 32.14 -24.56
C LYS A 64 15.18 30.78 -23.89
N GLY A 65 16.35 30.15 -24.09
CA GLY A 65 16.77 29.00 -23.25
C GLY A 65 17.49 27.79 -23.89
N LEU A 66 18.14 27.90 -25.05
CA LEU A 66 18.74 26.76 -25.79
C LEU A 66 20.05 26.19 -25.18
N MET A 67 20.27 26.26 -23.86
CA MET A 67 21.58 25.86 -23.28
C MET A 67 21.48 25.32 -21.84
N GLY A 68 20.49 24.46 -21.56
CA GLY A 68 20.38 23.73 -20.29
C GLY A 68 20.12 22.22 -20.40
N GLY A 69 19.73 21.70 -21.58
CA GLY A 69 19.16 20.36 -21.72
C GLY A 69 20.13 19.17 -21.79
N LEU A 70 21.38 19.36 -22.23
CA LEU A 70 22.31 18.23 -22.46
C LEU A 70 23.11 17.78 -21.23
N LEU A 71 23.25 18.61 -20.20
CA LEU A 71 24.02 18.26 -18.99
C LEU A 71 23.18 17.59 -17.89
N GLY A 72 21.84 17.74 -17.94
CA GLY A 72 20.94 17.03 -17.02
C GLY A 72 20.85 15.52 -17.29
N GLY A 73 20.91 15.10 -18.56
CA GLY A 73 20.79 13.68 -18.94
C GLY A 73 21.97 12.79 -18.52
N LEU A 74 23.18 13.35 -18.46
CA LEU A 74 24.39 12.58 -18.13
C LEU A 74 24.53 12.28 -16.63
N LEU A 75 23.94 13.07 -15.75
CA LEU A 75 23.98 12.82 -14.29
C LEU A 75 22.99 11.72 -13.86
N ALA A 76 21.83 11.63 -14.52
CA ALA A 76 20.88 10.54 -14.28
C ALA A 76 21.30 9.23 -14.98
N GLY A 77 21.79 9.30 -16.22
CA GLY A 77 22.23 8.12 -16.98
C GLY A 77 23.56 7.54 -16.53
N GLY A 78 24.50 8.36 -16.04
CA GLY A 78 25.85 7.93 -15.67
C GLY A 78 25.90 6.98 -14.47
N LEU A 79 25.01 7.16 -13.49
CA LEU A 79 24.98 6.31 -12.29
C LEU A 79 24.39 4.92 -12.56
N LEU A 80 23.44 4.81 -13.50
CA LEU A 80 22.88 3.52 -13.91
C LEU A 80 23.86 2.73 -14.79
N ALA A 81 24.61 3.41 -15.66
CA ALA A 81 25.67 2.80 -16.46
C ALA A 81 26.81 2.24 -15.58
N ALA A 82 27.16 2.92 -14.49
CA ALA A 82 28.19 2.48 -13.54
C ALA A 82 27.83 1.17 -12.81
N PHE A 83 26.54 0.85 -12.65
CA PHE A 83 26.09 -0.34 -11.91
C PHE A 83 25.95 -1.60 -12.79
N PHE A 84 25.85 -1.44 -14.11
CA PHE A 84 25.68 -2.55 -15.07
C PHE A 84 26.95 -2.90 -15.85
N GLY A 85 28.05 -2.19 -15.64
CA GLY A 85 29.30 -2.30 -16.39
C GLY A 85 30.47 -2.99 -15.66
N GLY A 86 30.34 -4.28 -15.33
CA GLY A 86 31.51 -5.18 -15.14
C GLY A 86 32.52 -4.90 -14.01
N ALA A 87 32.21 -4.05 -13.03
CA ALA A 87 33.17 -3.58 -12.01
C ALA A 87 33.39 -4.55 -10.82
N PHE A 88 33.68 -5.83 -11.08
CA PHE A 88 34.01 -6.82 -10.04
C PHE A 88 35.32 -7.59 -10.28
N GLU A 89 36.26 -7.03 -11.05
CA GLU A 89 37.61 -7.58 -11.24
C GLU A 89 38.69 -6.65 -10.66
N GLY A 90 38.79 -6.65 -9.33
CA GLY A 90 39.82 -5.94 -8.57
C GLY A 90 39.51 -4.48 -8.26
N ILE A 91 39.89 -4.02 -7.05
CA ILE A 91 39.76 -2.62 -6.64
C ILE A 91 40.73 -1.78 -7.48
N GLN A 92 40.22 -1.03 -8.44
CA GLN A 92 41.02 -0.10 -9.22
C GLN A 92 41.28 1.18 -8.43
N PHE A 93 42.35 1.91 -8.81
CA PHE A 93 42.68 3.20 -8.23
C PHE A 93 41.52 4.22 -8.33
N MET A 94 40.66 4.09 -9.35
CA MET A 94 39.44 4.89 -9.51
C MET A 94 38.40 4.65 -8.39
N ASP A 95 38.24 3.41 -7.92
CA ASP A 95 37.27 3.08 -6.87
C ASP A 95 37.66 3.72 -5.54
N ILE A 96 38.97 3.76 -5.25
CA ILE A 96 39.55 4.45 -4.09
C ILE A 96 39.28 5.96 -4.16
N LEU A 97 39.34 6.58 -5.35
CA LEU A 97 39.00 7.99 -5.53
C LEU A 97 37.49 8.25 -5.35
N ILE A 98 36.63 7.36 -5.84
CA ILE A 98 35.17 7.45 -5.65
C ILE A 98 34.78 7.29 -4.18
N ILE A 99 35.34 6.30 -3.49
CA ILE A 99 35.12 6.09 -2.04
C ILE A 99 35.64 7.28 -1.24
N GLY A 100 36.81 7.84 -1.60
CA GLY A 100 37.35 9.06 -1.00
C GLY A 100 36.44 10.29 -1.18
N LEU A 101 35.85 10.45 -2.36
CA LEU A 101 34.88 11.51 -2.65
C LEU A 101 33.61 11.36 -1.79
N ILE A 102 33.06 10.15 -1.71
CA ILE A 102 31.87 9.84 -0.89
C ILE A 102 32.14 10.13 0.59
N ALA A 103 33.28 9.66 1.12
CA ALA A 103 33.69 9.92 2.50
C ALA A 103 33.85 11.43 2.78
N PHE A 104 34.42 12.20 1.84
CA PHE A 104 34.55 13.66 1.97
C PHE A 104 33.19 14.37 2.00
N VAL A 105 32.23 13.94 1.16
CA VAL A 105 30.87 14.51 1.16
C VAL A 105 30.16 14.23 2.50
N ILE A 106 30.21 12.98 3.00
CA ILE A 106 29.63 12.60 4.30
C ILE A 106 30.26 13.43 5.43
N PHE A 107 31.59 13.51 5.49
CA PHE A 107 32.31 14.28 6.51
C PHE A 107 31.96 15.77 6.48
N LYS A 108 31.87 16.36 5.28
CA LYS A 108 31.49 17.78 5.11
C LYS A 108 30.05 18.05 5.55
N LEU A 109 29.13 17.12 5.30
CA LEU A 109 27.72 17.24 5.67
C LEU A 109 27.52 17.09 7.19
N MET A 110 28.17 16.09 7.82
CA MET A 110 28.22 15.96 9.28
C MET A 110 28.81 17.21 9.96
N ARG A 111 29.92 17.74 9.43
CA ARG A 111 30.56 18.94 10.00
C ARG A 111 29.67 20.19 9.89
N GLY A 112 28.88 20.31 8.83
CA GLY A 112 27.86 21.36 8.70
C GLY A 112 26.74 21.22 9.74
N MET A 113 26.29 19.99 10.02
CA MET A 113 25.18 19.73 10.94
C MET A 113 25.58 19.87 12.42
N LEU A 114 26.83 19.55 12.79
CA LEU A 114 27.34 19.78 14.16
C LEU A 114 27.59 21.27 14.44
N GLY A 115 28.03 22.06 13.45
CA GLY A 115 28.21 23.50 13.60
C GLY A 115 26.91 24.26 13.92
N ALA A 116 25.77 23.77 13.43
CA ALA A 116 24.46 24.37 13.66
C ALA A 116 23.88 24.12 15.08
N LYS A 117 24.42 23.15 15.84
CA LYS A 117 23.95 22.85 17.22
C LYS A 117 24.67 23.62 18.32
N GLN A 118 25.69 24.42 18.01
CA GLN A 118 26.47 25.20 18.99
C GLN A 118 26.06 26.69 19.03
N GLY A 119 24.80 27.01 18.70
CA GLY A 119 24.30 28.39 18.57
C GLY A 119 23.11 28.78 19.45
N SER A 120 22.56 27.89 20.28
CA SER A 120 21.29 28.12 21.02
C SER A 120 21.41 28.16 22.55
N MET A 121 22.63 28.17 23.10
CA MET A 121 22.86 28.19 24.55
C MET A 121 23.65 29.45 24.97
N ASN A 122 22.95 30.59 25.02
CA ASN A 122 23.14 31.69 25.98
C ASN A 122 22.39 32.96 25.55
N GLN A 123 21.16 33.17 26.04
CA GLN A 123 20.77 34.53 26.45
C GLN A 123 19.70 34.50 27.54
N HIS A 124 20.15 34.65 28.78
CA HIS A 124 19.32 34.94 29.93
C HIS A 124 19.28 36.47 30.15
N ARG A 125 18.23 36.97 30.82
CA ARG A 125 18.21 38.25 31.57
C ARG A 125 18.12 39.58 30.76
N GLN A 126 16.97 40.26 30.78
CA GLN A 126 16.68 41.45 31.64
C GLN A 126 15.41 42.25 31.22
N GLN A 127 14.67 42.76 32.21
CA GLN A 127 13.64 43.82 32.11
C GLN A 127 14.30 45.22 32.19
N PRO A 128 13.66 46.35 31.80
CA PRO A 128 12.60 47.06 32.59
C PRO A 128 11.39 47.47 31.72
N ALA A 129 10.15 47.78 32.16
CA ALA A 129 9.55 48.37 33.39
C ALA A 129 9.24 49.89 33.33
N PHE A 130 8.08 50.25 32.75
CA PHE A 130 7.21 51.43 33.03
C PHE A 130 5.88 51.29 32.22
N GLY A 131 4.72 51.91 32.50
CA GLY A 131 4.22 52.58 33.72
C GLY A 131 3.16 53.68 33.46
N GLY A 132 1.84 53.41 33.54
CA GLY A 132 0.79 54.46 33.40
C GLY A 132 -0.68 54.04 33.16
N ASN A 133 -1.48 54.08 34.24
CA ASN A 133 -2.95 54.27 34.41
C ASN A 133 -4.03 54.16 33.29
N ALA A 134 -5.12 53.45 33.67
CA ALA A 134 -6.58 53.76 33.54
C ALA A 134 -7.23 53.96 32.15
N SER A 135 -8.33 53.28 31.78
CA SER A 135 -9.64 53.22 32.47
C SER A 135 -10.53 52.05 31.97
N LYS A 136 -11.55 51.65 32.75
CA LYS A 136 -12.62 50.71 32.35
C LYS A 136 -13.70 51.40 31.50
N PHE A 137 -14.33 50.68 30.57
CA PHE A 137 -15.78 50.78 30.27
C PHE A 137 -16.30 49.49 29.58
N GLU A 138 -17.63 49.34 29.51
CA GLU A 138 -18.37 48.08 29.27
C GLU A 138 -18.15 47.27 27.97
N GLN A 139 -18.57 46.00 28.06
CA GLN A 139 -18.83 45.07 26.94
C GLN A 139 -20.04 45.53 26.09
N PRO A 140 -20.26 44.94 24.90
CA PRO A 140 -21.25 43.86 24.90
C PRO A 140 -20.86 42.61 24.09
N ASN A 141 -20.92 41.49 24.80
CA ASN A 141 -21.35 40.16 24.36
C ASN A 141 -21.35 39.84 22.84
N MET A 142 -20.39 39.01 22.40
CA MET A 142 -20.53 38.19 21.18
C MET A 142 -20.25 36.73 21.53
N GLN A 143 -21.20 35.88 21.15
CA GLN A 143 -21.35 34.47 21.51
C GLN A 143 -20.03 33.66 21.47
N ASN A 144 -19.55 33.22 22.62
CA ASN A 144 -18.61 32.10 22.69
C ASN A 144 -19.33 30.83 22.22
N PHE A 145 -18.75 30.13 21.25
CA PHE A 145 -19.10 28.74 20.96
C PHE A 145 -18.17 27.85 21.79
N GLU A 146 -18.73 27.04 22.69
CA GLU A 146 -17.96 26.19 23.59
C GLU A 146 -17.15 25.13 22.81
N GLN A 147 -15.83 25.33 22.73
CA GLN A 147 -14.91 24.25 22.39
C GLN A 147 -14.60 23.47 23.66
N GLN A 148 -15.14 22.26 23.76
CA GLN A 148 -14.74 21.31 24.80
C GLN A 148 -13.25 20.93 24.61
N PRO A 149 -12.42 21.00 25.67
CA PRO A 149 -11.03 20.56 25.59
C PRO A 149 -10.97 19.03 25.70
N ASN A 150 -10.99 18.32 24.57
CA ASN A 150 -10.71 16.87 24.59
C ASN A 150 -9.19 16.62 24.58
N THR A 151 -8.64 16.37 25.78
CA THR A 151 -7.21 16.11 25.99
C THR A 151 -6.87 14.61 25.98
N ASN A 152 -6.40 14.11 24.84
CA ASN A 152 -5.41 13.01 24.70
C ASN A 152 -5.05 12.88 23.21
N ASN A 153 -3.90 13.32 22.71
CA ASN A 153 -2.51 12.95 22.99
C ASN A 153 -2.09 11.56 22.49
N GLY A 154 -1.61 11.53 21.24
CA GLY A 154 -1.05 10.37 20.54
C GLY A 154 -0.82 10.74 19.08
N GLY A 155 0.23 11.50 18.79
CA GLY A 155 0.30 12.30 17.55
C GLY A 155 1.04 11.67 16.37
N PHE A 156 0.51 11.92 15.17
CA PHE A 156 1.31 12.38 14.02
C PHE A 156 0.45 13.36 13.21
N GLY A 157 1.04 14.45 12.70
CA GLY A 157 0.29 15.55 12.10
C GLY A 157 -0.05 15.32 10.62
N GLY A 158 -1.27 15.67 10.23
CA GLY A 158 -1.69 15.73 8.82
C GLY A 158 -3.02 16.48 8.67
N PHE A 159 -3.04 17.50 7.80
CA PHE A 159 -4.29 18.15 7.39
C PHE A 159 -5.03 17.22 6.41
N GLY A 160 -5.80 16.29 6.95
CA GLY A 160 -6.74 15.44 6.22
C GLY A 160 -8.18 15.76 6.61
N ALA A 161 -9.13 15.55 5.70
CA ALA A 161 -10.55 15.56 6.05
C ALA A 161 -10.78 14.53 7.17
N GLN A 162 -11.54 14.91 8.21
CA GLN A 162 -11.94 13.96 9.25
C GLN A 162 -12.82 12.87 8.63
N THR A 163 -12.21 11.76 8.25
CA THR A 163 -12.93 10.54 7.89
C THR A 163 -13.64 10.04 9.13
N ASP A 164 -14.97 9.98 9.06
CA ASP A 164 -15.86 9.39 10.06
C ASP A 164 -15.72 7.85 10.06
N VAL A 165 -14.50 7.40 10.37
CA VAL A 165 -14.04 6.00 10.39
C VAL A 165 -13.13 5.84 11.60
N PRO A 166 -13.51 5.02 12.60
CA PRO A 166 -12.74 4.86 13.82
C PRO A 166 -11.41 4.14 13.54
N HIS A 167 -10.41 4.55 14.32
CA HIS A 167 -9.08 3.95 14.42
C HIS A 167 -8.80 3.67 15.91
N ASN A 168 -9.77 3.02 16.56
CA ASN A 168 -9.77 2.69 17.98
C ASN A 168 -9.28 1.24 18.15
N TYR A 169 -8.09 1.06 18.72
CA TYR A 169 -7.42 -0.25 18.79
C TYR A 169 -7.51 -0.87 20.18
N PRO A 170 -7.70 -2.21 20.30
CA PRO A 170 -7.63 -2.89 21.57
C PRO A 170 -6.31 -2.61 22.33
N PRO A 171 -6.33 -2.53 23.67
CA PRO A 171 -5.11 -2.31 24.45
C PRO A 171 -4.02 -3.35 24.16
N GLY A 172 -2.80 -2.90 23.89
CA GLY A 172 -1.67 -3.79 23.58
C GLY A 172 -1.69 -4.39 22.17
N PHE A 173 -2.54 -3.91 21.26
CA PHE A 173 -2.57 -4.37 19.88
C PHE A 173 -1.32 -3.92 19.08
N ASP A 174 -0.48 -4.87 18.68
CA ASP A 174 0.69 -4.64 17.82
C ASP A 174 0.27 -4.57 16.34
N GLN A 175 0.08 -3.34 15.84
CA GLN A 175 -0.30 -3.07 14.45
C GLN A 175 0.75 -3.59 13.45
N ALA A 176 2.04 -3.50 13.77
CA ALA A 176 3.11 -3.87 12.85
C ALA A 176 3.21 -5.39 12.72
N ALA A 177 3.17 -6.12 13.84
CA ALA A 177 3.10 -7.58 13.82
C ALA A 177 1.83 -8.07 13.09
N PHE A 178 0.68 -7.41 13.30
CA PHE A 178 -0.57 -7.78 12.65
C PHE A 178 -0.55 -7.56 11.13
N ILE A 179 -0.05 -6.42 10.65
CA ILE A 179 0.14 -6.14 9.22
C ILE A 179 1.14 -7.11 8.59
N ASN A 180 2.21 -7.48 9.30
CA ASN A 180 3.17 -8.47 8.81
C ASN A 180 2.52 -9.86 8.67
N GLY A 181 1.77 -10.30 9.69
CA GLY A 181 1.04 -11.57 9.65
C GLY A 181 -0.05 -11.61 8.58
N SER A 182 -0.77 -10.50 8.36
CA SER A 182 -1.87 -10.47 7.38
C SER A 182 -1.40 -10.65 5.93
N ARG A 183 -0.23 -10.11 5.57
CA ARG A 183 0.40 -10.32 4.25
C ARG A 183 0.83 -11.77 4.02
N GLU A 184 1.12 -12.51 5.09
CA GLU A 184 1.39 -13.95 5.02
C GLU A 184 0.08 -14.75 4.91
N HIS A 185 -0.93 -14.42 5.74
CA HIS A 185 -2.24 -15.06 5.69
C HIS A 185 -2.93 -14.89 4.32
N TYR A 186 -2.72 -13.75 3.63
CA TYR A 186 -3.19 -13.56 2.26
C TYR A 186 -2.63 -14.63 1.31
N ARG A 187 -1.32 -14.90 1.38
CA ARG A 187 -0.66 -15.93 0.55
C ARG A 187 -1.10 -17.34 0.91
N ILE A 188 -1.25 -17.63 2.20
CA ILE A 188 -1.75 -18.92 2.69
C ILE A 188 -3.15 -19.19 2.14
N LEU A 189 -4.07 -18.24 2.26
CA LEU A 189 -5.45 -18.39 1.78
C LEU A 189 -5.54 -18.45 0.26
N GLN A 190 -4.71 -17.69 -0.47
CA GLN A 190 -4.62 -17.81 -1.92
C GLN A 190 -4.11 -19.19 -2.35
N GLY A 191 -3.08 -19.71 -1.68
CA GLY A 191 -2.54 -21.05 -1.91
C GLY A 191 -3.57 -22.15 -1.60
N ALA A 192 -4.31 -22.02 -0.49
CA ALA A 192 -5.37 -22.94 -0.13
C ALA A 192 -6.53 -22.93 -1.14
N TRP A 193 -6.94 -21.74 -1.60
CA TRP A 193 -7.98 -21.57 -2.62
C TRP A 193 -7.59 -22.24 -3.95
N ASN A 194 -6.35 -22.02 -4.38
CA ASN A 194 -5.77 -22.61 -5.58
C ASN A 194 -5.90 -24.13 -5.58
N HIS A 195 -5.46 -24.78 -4.50
CA HIS A 195 -5.46 -26.25 -4.35
C HIS A 195 -6.77 -26.81 -3.77
N ASN A 196 -7.82 -25.99 -3.63
CA ASN A 196 -9.13 -26.38 -3.07
C ASN A 196 -9.07 -26.95 -1.63
N GLN A 197 -8.12 -26.47 -0.81
CA GLN A 197 -7.91 -26.86 0.59
C GLN A 197 -8.88 -26.08 1.50
N LEU A 198 -10.18 -26.39 1.38
CA LEU A 198 -11.24 -25.70 2.10
C LEU A 198 -11.06 -25.79 3.63
N GLU A 199 -10.55 -26.92 4.12
CA GLU A 199 -10.21 -27.13 5.53
C GLU A 199 -9.20 -26.11 6.07
N THR A 200 -8.23 -25.68 5.24
CA THR A 200 -7.28 -24.63 5.62
C THR A 200 -7.95 -23.25 5.63
N ILE A 201 -8.94 -23.02 4.75
CA ILE A 201 -9.68 -21.75 4.72
C ILE A 201 -10.59 -21.62 5.95
N GLU A 202 -11.23 -22.71 6.37
CA GLU A 202 -12.16 -22.76 7.52
C GLU A 202 -11.52 -22.24 8.82
N GLU A 203 -10.22 -22.44 9.02
CA GLU A 203 -9.48 -21.97 10.21
C GLU A 203 -9.37 -20.43 10.32
N TYR A 204 -9.48 -19.69 9.21
CA TYR A 204 -9.24 -18.24 9.16
C TYR A 204 -10.51 -17.40 9.01
N VAL A 205 -11.64 -18.02 8.66
CA VAL A 205 -12.89 -17.32 8.31
C VAL A 205 -14.00 -17.63 9.31
N SER A 206 -15.04 -16.79 9.38
CA SER A 206 -16.23 -17.12 10.17
C SER A 206 -17.03 -18.25 9.48
N PRO A 207 -17.74 -19.12 10.23
CA PRO A 207 -18.52 -20.22 9.65
C PRO A 207 -19.54 -19.77 8.58
N SER A 208 -20.08 -18.55 8.72
CA SER A 208 -20.96 -17.94 7.73
C SER A 208 -20.24 -17.61 6.40
N LEU A 209 -19.02 -17.07 6.49
CA LEU A 209 -18.22 -16.72 5.31
C LEU A 209 -17.63 -17.98 4.65
N PHE A 210 -17.34 -19.02 5.44
CA PHE A 210 -16.88 -20.31 4.93
C PHE A 210 -17.87 -20.93 3.94
N GLU A 211 -19.16 -21.00 4.29
CA GLU A 211 -20.17 -21.59 3.41
C GLU A 211 -20.35 -20.77 2.11
N ASP A 212 -20.27 -19.43 2.18
CA ASP A 212 -20.26 -18.55 0.99
C ASP A 212 -19.06 -18.85 0.08
N LEU A 213 -17.85 -18.91 0.65
CA LEU A 213 -16.60 -19.17 -0.08
C LEU A 213 -16.55 -20.58 -0.67
N LYS A 214 -17.02 -21.59 0.06
CA LYS A 214 -17.18 -22.98 -0.38
C LYS A 214 -18.18 -23.09 -1.54
N ALA A 215 -19.30 -22.40 -1.46
CA ALA A 215 -20.27 -22.32 -2.55
C ALA A 215 -19.72 -21.59 -3.78
N GLU A 216 -18.84 -20.59 -3.61
CA GLU A 216 -18.15 -19.94 -4.73
C GLU A 216 -17.05 -20.85 -5.33
N ARG A 217 -16.23 -21.51 -4.51
CA ARG A 217 -15.17 -22.42 -4.97
C ARG A 217 -15.70 -23.61 -5.75
N ALA A 218 -16.89 -24.10 -5.38
CA ALA A 218 -17.61 -25.16 -6.08
C ALA A 218 -18.13 -24.77 -7.48
N LYS A 219 -18.07 -23.50 -7.87
CA LYS A 219 -18.37 -23.02 -9.24
C LYS A 219 -17.13 -22.98 -10.14
N LEU A 220 -15.94 -23.27 -9.59
CA LEU A 220 -14.66 -23.22 -10.28
C LEU A 220 -14.16 -24.65 -10.50
N ASP A 221 -14.01 -25.03 -11.77
CA ASP A 221 -13.47 -26.34 -12.14
C ASP A 221 -11.95 -26.38 -11.97
N GLY A 222 -11.43 -27.55 -11.55
CA GLY A 222 -10.00 -27.79 -11.42
C GLY A 222 -9.30 -27.04 -10.28
N GLU A 223 -7.97 -27.00 -10.32
CA GLU A 223 -7.14 -26.13 -9.51
C GLU A 223 -7.19 -24.70 -10.05
N GLN A 224 -6.83 -23.71 -9.24
CA GLN A 224 -6.60 -22.33 -9.71
C GLN A 224 -5.11 -22.03 -9.63
N HIS A 225 -4.58 -21.26 -10.58
CA HIS A 225 -3.15 -21.15 -10.82
C HIS A 225 -2.61 -19.72 -10.58
N THR A 226 -3.20 -19.00 -9.63
CA THR A 226 -2.80 -17.62 -9.30
C THR A 226 -1.54 -17.58 -8.43
N ASP A 227 -0.59 -16.71 -8.75
CA ASP A 227 0.62 -16.47 -7.97
C ASP A 227 0.68 -15.01 -7.47
N VAL A 228 0.93 -14.82 -6.17
CA VAL A 228 0.92 -13.49 -5.52
C VAL A 228 2.31 -12.86 -5.63
N MET A 229 2.54 -12.15 -6.73
CA MET A 229 3.81 -11.48 -7.04
C MET A 229 4.25 -10.53 -5.92
N TYR A 230 3.35 -9.68 -5.45
CA TYR A 230 3.52 -8.88 -4.23
C TYR A 230 2.16 -8.52 -3.64
N VAL A 231 2.12 -8.38 -2.32
CA VAL A 231 0.98 -7.87 -1.57
C VAL A 231 1.47 -7.08 -0.36
N ASP A 232 0.90 -5.91 -0.18
CA ASP A 232 1.02 -5.05 1.00
C ASP A 232 -0.34 -4.89 1.69
N ALA A 233 -0.36 -4.45 2.94
CA ALA A 233 -1.59 -4.35 3.73
C ALA A 233 -1.58 -3.13 4.67
N GLU A 234 -2.69 -2.39 4.67
CA GLU A 234 -2.90 -1.24 5.56
C GLU A 234 -4.17 -1.43 6.40
N ILE A 235 -4.16 -1.00 7.67
CA ILE A 235 -5.36 -0.98 8.51
C ILE A 235 -6.16 0.28 8.19
N VAL A 236 -7.35 0.11 7.60
CA VAL A 236 -8.24 1.19 7.13
C VAL A 236 -9.49 1.41 7.99
N ARG A 237 -9.66 0.59 9.03
CA ARG A 237 -10.62 0.77 10.14
C ARG A 237 -10.13 -0.06 11.34
N ALA A 238 -10.25 0.51 12.54
CA ALA A 238 -10.16 -0.25 13.79
C ALA A 238 -11.22 0.21 14.78
N ASP A 239 -11.88 -0.74 15.43
CA ASP A 239 -12.87 -0.46 16.46
C ASP A 239 -12.95 -1.60 17.48
N TYR A 240 -13.34 -1.33 18.72
CA TYR A 240 -13.56 -2.39 19.71
C TYR A 240 -14.50 -1.94 20.84
N ASP A 241 -15.18 -2.90 21.43
CA ASP A 241 -16.06 -2.75 22.59
C ASP A 241 -15.69 -3.76 23.70
N ALA A 242 -16.56 -3.93 24.69
CA ALA A 242 -16.32 -4.86 25.82
C ALA A 242 -16.36 -6.35 25.42
N ASN A 243 -16.96 -6.69 24.28
CA ASN A 243 -17.22 -8.05 23.85
C ASN A 243 -16.41 -8.46 22.62
N LYS A 244 -16.07 -7.52 21.73
CA LYS A 244 -15.36 -7.82 20.48
C LYS A 244 -14.45 -6.69 20.00
N ALA A 245 -13.43 -7.07 19.23
CA ALA A 245 -12.64 -6.17 18.41
C ALA A 245 -12.95 -6.39 16.93
N GLN A 246 -12.81 -5.32 16.14
CA GLN A 246 -13.07 -5.28 14.71
C GLN A 246 -11.93 -4.57 13.99
N LEU A 247 -11.45 -5.15 12.89
CA LEU A 247 -10.46 -4.54 12.02
C LEU A 247 -10.91 -4.60 10.57
N SER A 248 -10.39 -3.69 9.75
CA SER A 248 -10.47 -3.84 8.30
C SER A 248 -9.11 -3.55 7.71
N LEU A 249 -8.63 -4.49 6.91
CA LEU A 249 -7.37 -4.42 6.18
C LEU A 249 -7.67 -4.15 4.72
N GLN A 250 -7.02 -3.15 4.13
CA GLN A 250 -6.95 -3.00 2.68
C GLN A 250 -5.65 -3.63 2.20
N PHE A 251 -5.77 -4.63 1.34
CA PHE A 251 -4.67 -5.25 0.62
C PHE A 251 -4.48 -4.53 -0.71
N SER A 252 -3.23 -4.24 -1.06
CA SER A 252 -2.85 -3.73 -2.37
C SER A 252 -1.70 -4.54 -2.94
N GLY A 253 -1.71 -4.82 -4.24
CA GLY A 253 -0.75 -5.78 -4.77
C GLY A 253 -0.98 -6.15 -6.23
N ARG A 254 -0.37 -7.27 -6.63
CA ARG A 254 -0.56 -7.88 -7.94
C ARG A 254 -0.45 -9.39 -7.86
N TYR A 255 -1.33 -10.09 -8.57
CA TYR A 255 -1.19 -11.51 -8.85
C TYR A 255 -1.03 -11.76 -10.35
N ARG A 256 -0.62 -12.98 -10.69
CA ARG A 256 -0.54 -13.48 -12.06
C ARG A 256 -1.21 -14.85 -12.17
N ASP A 257 -2.04 -15.06 -13.19
CA ASP A 257 -2.43 -16.41 -13.61
C ASP A 257 -1.20 -17.07 -14.28
N THR A 258 -0.71 -18.17 -13.72
CA THR A 258 0.50 -18.84 -14.22
C THR A 258 0.26 -19.76 -15.42
N VAL A 259 -0.99 -20.01 -15.80
CA VAL A 259 -1.39 -20.71 -17.04
C VAL A 259 -1.63 -19.72 -18.18
N GLU A 260 -2.41 -18.66 -17.93
CA GLU A 260 -2.72 -17.65 -18.96
C GLU A 260 -1.63 -16.57 -19.10
N GLY A 261 -0.81 -16.37 -18.08
CA GLY A 261 0.21 -15.31 -18.02
C GLY A 261 -0.34 -13.90 -17.75
N VAL A 262 -1.65 -13.78 -17.46
CA VAL A 262 -2.35 -12.52 -17.21
C VAL A 262 -1.99 -11.99 -15.82
N GLU A 263 -1.69 -10.70 -15.72
CA GLU A 263 -1.45 -9.99 -14.45
C GLU A 263 -2.65 -9.10 -14.09
N GLU A 264 -3.06 -9.15 -12.83
CA GLU A 264 -4.19 -8.37 -12.29
C GLU A 264 -3.87 -7.75 -10.93
N GLU A 265 -4.51 -6.63 -10.63
CA GLU A 265 -4.30 -5.88 -9.39
C GLU A 265 -5.09 -6.50 -8.22
N ILE A 266 -4.48 -6.44 -7.03
CA ILE A 266 -5.13 -6.73 -5.76
C ILE A 266 -5.57 -5.38 -5.19
N GLU A 267 -6.88 -5.18 -4.97
CA GLU A 267 -7.47 -4.04 -4.24
C GLU A 267 -8.52 -4.54 -3.23
N ASP A 268 -8.20 -5.60 -2.49
CA ASP A 268 -9.16 -6.30 -1.63
C ASP A 268 -9.28 -5.64 -0.25
N ILE A 269 -10.47 -5.62 0.35
CA ILE A 269 -10.68 -5.22 1.75
C ILE A 269 -11.21 -6.40 2.55
N TRP A 270 -10.46 -6.86 3.55
CA TRP A 270 -10.90 -7.92 4.45
C TRP A 270 -11.30 -7.35 5.79
N HIS A 271 -12.43 -7.80 6.29
CA HIS A 271 -12.98 -7.43 7.60
C HIS A 271 -12.78 -8.57 8.57
N LEU A 272 -12.22 -8.28 9.74
CA LEU A 272 -11.92 -9.27 10.77
C LEU A 272 -12.63 -8.91 12.08
N GLU A 273 -13.17 -9.92 12.75
CA GLU A 273 -13.64 -9.79 14.14
C GLU A 273 -12.85 -10.74 15.05
N ARG A 274 -12.71 -10.36 16.32
CA ARG A 274 -12.16 -11.17 17.39
C ARG A 274 -13.04 -11.04 18.62
N ASP A 275 -13.42 -12.17 19.19
CA ASP A 275 -14.11 -12.23 20.48
C ASP A 275 -13.13 -11.82 21.60
N LEU A 276 -13.54 -10.88 22.46
CA LEU A 276 -12.77 -10.43 23.62
C LEU A 276 -13.27 -11.05 24.93
N THR A 277 -14.42 -11.73 24.91
CA THR A 277 -14.95 -12.50 26.06
C THR A 277 -14.26 -13.86 26.21
N ALA A 278 -13.76 -14.42 25.10
CA ALA A 278 -13.05 -15.69 25.07
C ALA A 278 -11.51 -15.50 25.16
N PRO A 279 -10.81 -16.19 26.09
CA PRO A 279 -9.36 -16.07 26.20
C PRO A 279 -8.67 -16.64 24.97
N ASN A 280 -7.70 -15.89 24.43
CA ASN A 280 -6.90 -16.26 23.25
C ASN A 280 -7.71 -16.56 21.97
N ALA A 281 -8.95 -16.07 21.85
CA ALA A 281 -9.72 -16.21 20.62
C ALA A 281 -8.95 -15.64 19.40
N PRO A 282 -9.01 -16.29 18.23
CA PRO A 282 -8.33 -15.84 17.01
C PRO A 282 -9.03 -14.61 16.41
N TRP A 283 -8.35 -13.98 15.45
CA TRP A 283 -8.99 -13.07 14.51
C TRP A 283 -9.55 -13.89 13.35
N LEU A 284 -10.85 -13.79 13.10
CA LEU A 284 -11.52 -14.46 11.98
C LEU A 284 -11.99 -13.43 10.96
N ILE A 285 -11.77 -13.73 9.67
CA ILE A 285 -12.29 -12.96 8.56
C ILE A 285 -13.80 -13.17 8.50
N VAL A 286 -14.57 -12.09 8.67
CA VAL A 286 -16.04 -12.09 8.66
C VAL A 286 -16.64 -11.56 7.36
N GLY A 287 -15.81 -10.97 6.49
CA GLY A 287 -16.20 -10.55 5.15
C GLY A 287 -15.02 -10.07 4.32
N ILE A 288 -15.21 -10.09 3.01
CA ILE A 288 -14.23 -9.75 1.98
C ILE A 288 -14.93 -8.80 0.99
N GLN A 289 -14.21 -7.81 0.49
CA GLN A 289 -14.57 -6.98 -0.65
C GLN A 289 -13.42 -7.00 -1.65
N GLY A 290 -13.73 -6.81 -2.93
CA GLY A 290 -12.80 -6.72 -4.06
C GLY A 290 -13.56 -6.30 -5.32
#